data_AF-A0A0Q9LRE9-F1
#
_entry.id   AF-A0A0Q9LRE9-F1
#
_cell.length_a   1.000
_cell.length_b   1.000
_cell.length_c   1.000
_cell.angle_alpha   90.00
_cell.angle_beta   90.00
_cell.angle_gamma   90.00
#
_symmetry.space_group_name_H-M   'P 1'
#
loop_
_entity.id
_entity.type
_entity.pdbx_description
1 polymer ?
#
loop_
_entity_poly.entity_id
_entity_poly.type
_entity_poly.pdbx_seq_one_letter_code
_entity_poly.pdbx_strand_id
1 'polypeptide(L)'
;MVRQYRYLLRTAPADALQAAHDEALSGPAAGVRGPVLEAVRQAFVAGQRLSPDATSATARLVVVGERRSPGAFLAACEPGVLRVLAEAVVGSDAVFGLFAGYAAWDGADPAPADPGVDQGGARVIGTQPDPAAEAKAFATGHGSSILPWGGAGAGY
;
A
#
# COMPACT_ATOMS: atom_id res chain seq x y z
N MET A 1 3.78 -14.81 18.01
CA MET A 1 2.66 -13.93 17.62
C MET A 1 3.12 -12.53 17.22
N VAL A 2 3.52 -11.61 18.12
CA VAL A 2 3.86 -10.22 17.71
C VAL A 2 4.99 -10.13 16.67
N ARG A 3 6.03 -10.98 16.76
CA ARG A 3 7.10 -11.04 15.74
C ARG A 3 6.58 -11.50 14.37
N GLN A 4 5.71 -12.51 14.33
CA GLN A 4 5.08 -13.00 13.10
C GLN A 4 4.17 -11.94 12.47
N TYR A 5 3.42 -11.22 13.30
CA TYR A 5 2.60 -10.10 12.85
C TYR A 5 3.46 -8.99 12.24
N ARG A 6 4.56 -8.59 12.90
CA ARG A 6 5.51 -7.62 12.33
C ARG A 6 6.06 -8.09 10.99
N TYR A 7 6.39 -9.37 10.86
CA TYR A 7 6.83 -9.93 9.58
C TYR A 7 5.78 -9.71 8.49
N LEU A 8 4.53 -10.09 8.74
CA LEU A 8 3.42 -9.92 7.79
C LEU A 8 3.21 -8.45 7.41
N LEU A 9 3.26 -7.52 8.37
CA LEU A 9 3.16 -6.09 8.09
C LEU A 9 4.21 -5.60 7.08
N ARG A 10 5.38 -6.26 7.02
CA ARG A 10 6.47 -5.92 6.11
C ARG A 10 6.38 -6.63 4.78
N THR A 11 6.13 -7.94 4.79
CA THR A 11 6.35 -8.80 3.61
C THR A 11 5.07 -9.22 2.90
N ALA A 12 3.92 -9.25 3.59
CA ALA A 12 2.68 -9.68 2.98
C ALA A 12 2.22 -8.68 1.89
N PRO A 13 1.55 -9.15 0.83
CA PRO A 13 0.79 -8.27 -0.07
C PRO A 13 -0.26 -7.45 0.69
N ALA A 14 -0.51 -6.21 0.24
CA ALA A 14 -1.38 -5.27 0.96
C ALA A 14 -2.84 -5.74 1.02
N ASP A 15 -3.33 -6.35 -0.05
CA ASP A 15 -4.66 -6.94 -0.17
C ASP A 15 -4.85 -8.12 0.79
N ALA A 16 -3.90 -9.06 0.82
CA ALA A 16 -3.94 -10.19 1.75
C ALA A 16 -3.87 -9.74 3.22
N LEU A 17 -3.01 -8.76 3.51
CA LEU A 17 -2.90 -8.18 4.85
C LEU A 17 -4.17 -7.43 5.26
N GLN A 18 -4.81 -6.72 4.32
CA GLN A 18 -6.08 -6.04 4.58
C GLN A 18 -7.19 -7.05 4.86
N ALA A 19 -7.28 -8.12 4.07
CA ALA A 19 -8.24 -9.20 4.29
C ALA A 19 -8.04 -9.86 5.66
N ALA A 20 -6.78 -10.12 6.05
CA ALA A 20 -6.45 -10.69 7.35
C ALA A 20 -6.88 -9.79 8.53
N HIS A 21 -6.68 -8.47 8.42
CA HIS A 21 -7.15 -7.54 9.43
C HIS A 21 -8.67 -7.44 9.47
N ASP A 22 -9.34 -7.47 8.31
CA ASP A 22 -10.81 -7.41 8.25
C ASP A 22 -11.42 -8.68 8.88
N GLU A 23 -10.87 -9.86 8.58
CA GLU A 23 -11.25 -11.13 9.20
C GLU A 23 -11.04 -11.10 10.72
N ALA A 24 -9.86 -10.68 11.17
CA ALA A 24 -9.52 -10.58 12.60
C ALA A 24 -10.44 -9.61 13.35
N LEU A 25 -10.77 -8.46 12.76
CA LEU A 25 -11.65 -7.46 13.36
C LEU A 25 -13.12 -7.87 13.30
N SER A 26 -13.54 -8.57 12.25
CA SER A 26 -14.92 -9.08 12.09
C SER A 26 -15.23 -10.26 13.00
N GLY A 27 -14.20 -11.01 13.41
CA GLY A 27 -14.31 -12.14 14.31
C GLY A 27 -14.81 -11.79 15.73
N PRO A 28 -15.03 -12.82 16.57
CA PRO A 28 -15.61 -12.68 17.91
C PRO A 28 -14.63 -12.11 18.96
N ALA A 29 -13.44 -11.66 18.56
CA ALA A 29 -12.42 -11.16 19.47
C ALA A 29 -12.98 -9.97 20.29
N ALA A 30 -13.20 -10.24 21.58
CA ALA A 30 -13.89 -9.35 22.50
C ALA A 30 -13.24 -7.96 22.57
N GLY A 31 -14.01 -6.92 22.27
CA GLY A 31 -13.67 -5.53 22.62
C GLY A 31 -12.46 -4.89 21.93
N VAL A 32 -11.79 -5.56 20.98
CA VAL A 32 -10.56 -5.02 20.36
C VAL A 32 -10.82 -3.93 19.31
N ARG A 33 -12.00 -3.90 18.69
CA ARG A 33 -12.30 -2.99 17.56
C ARG A 33 -12.14 -1.51 17.93
N GLY A 34 -12.70 -1.11 19.07
CA GLY A 34 -12.61 0.27 19.57
C GLY A 34 -11.17 0.70 19.84
N PRO A 35 -10.42 -0.04 20.68
CA PRO A 35 -9.00 0.22 20.94
C PRO A 35 -8.13 0.22 19.69
N VAL A 36 -8.35 -0.69 18.73
CA VAL A 36 -7.61 -0.70 17.46
C VAL A 36 -7.91 0.55 16.64
N LEU A 37 -9.18 0.95 16.53
CA LEU A 37 -9.54 2.18 15.83
C LEU A 37 -8.95 3.42 16.51
N GLU A 38 -8.86 3.42 17.85
CA GLU A 38 -8.24 4.52 18.58
C GLU A 38 -6.72 4.57 18.33
N ALA A 39 -6.05 3.42 18.31
CA ALA A 39 -4.64 3.34 17.92
C ALA A 39 -4.41 3.83 16.48
N VAL A 40 -5.32 3.53 15.54
CA VAL A 40 -5.29 4.05 14.17
C VAL A 40 -5.42 5.58 14.14
N ARG A 41 -6.34 6.14 14.94
CA ARG A 41 -6.53 7.59 15.04
C ARG A 41 -5.32 8.30 15.62
N GLN A 42 -4.71 7.72 16.65
CA GLN A 42 -3.51 8.26 17.28
C GLN A 42 -2.29 8.16 16.36
N ALA A 43 -2.08 7.02 15.71
CA ALA A 43 -0.91 6.77 14.87
C ALA A 43 -0.94 7.56 13.55
N PHE A 44 -2.11 7.68 12.93
CA PHE A 44 -2.23 8.16 11.55
C PHE A 44 -3.07 9.42 11.39
N VAL A 45 -3.66 9.94 12.48
CA VAL A 45 -4.57 11.10 12.47
C VAL A 45 -5.73 10.89 11.46
N ALA A 46 -6.18 9.63 11.34
CA ALA A 46 -7.18 9.19 10.38
C ALA A 46 -8.31 8.40 11.07
N GLY A 47 -9.46 8.24 10.40
CA GLY A 47 -10.56 7.41 10.92
C GLY A 47 -11.43 8.06 12.00
N GLN A 48 -11.39 9.39 12.16
CA GLN A 48 -12.20 10.13 13.15
C GLN A 48 -13.72 9.96 12.96
N ARG A 49 -14.16 9.72 11.72
CA ARG A 49 -15.58 9.51 11.37
C ARG A 49 -15.98 8.03 11.33
N LEU A 50 -15.03 7.11 11.53
CA LEU A 50 -15.33 5.69 11.48
C LEU A 50 -15.93 5.24 12.81
N SER A 51 -16.92 4.34 12.71
CA SER A 51 -17.41 3.54 13.83
C SER A 51 -16.44 2.37 14.07
N PRO A 52 -16.31 1.86 15.30
CA PRO A 52 -15.59 0.61 15.59
C PRO A 52 -16.05 -0.59 14.73
N ASP A 53 -17.29 -0.60 14.27
CA ASP A 53 -17.82 -1.68 13.42
C ASP A 53 -17.45 -1.55 11.93
N ALA A 54 -16.79 -0.46 11.54
CA ALA A 54 -16.27 -0.28 10.18
C ALA A 54 -14.94 -1.04 10.01
N THR A 55 -14.98 -2.37 10.18
CA THR A 55 -13.80 -3.26 10.23
C THR A 55 -12.95 -3.16 8.96
N SER A 56 -13.58 -3.25 7.78
CA SER A 56 -12.87 -3.20 6.49
C SER A 56 -12.17 -1.86 6.25
N ALA A 57 -12.82 -0.76 6.64
CA ALA A 57 -12.23 0.57 6.55
C ALA A 57 -11.06 0.73 7.54
N THR A 58 -11.19 0.21 8.75
CA THR A 58 -10.14 0.21 9.78
C THR A 58 -8.95 -0.63 9.33
N ALA A 59 -9.19 -1.84 8.81
CA ALA A 59 -8.18 -2.72 8.23
C ALA A 59 -7.37 -2.03 7.13
N ARG A 60 -8.06 -1.36 6.20
CA ARG A 60 -7.40 -0.58 5.15
C ARG A 60 -6.52 0.54 5.72
N LEU A 61 -6.99 1.26 6.74
CA LEU A 61 -6.20 2.33 7.38
C LEU A 61 -4.96 1.79 8.07
N VAL A 62 -5.05 0.64 8.76
CA VAL A 62 -3.88 -0.02 9.35
C VAL A 62 -2.85 -0.35 8.27
N VAL A 63 -3.26 -1.00 7.18
CA VAL A 63 -2.34 -1.40 6.10
C VAL A 63 -1.70 -0.18 5.43
N VAL A 64 -2.50 0.80 5.00
CA VAL A 64 -1.98 2.00 4.33
C VAL A 64 -1.08 2.81 5.27
N GLY A 65 -1.47 2.93 6.54
CA GLY A 65 -0.70 3.62 7.56
C GLY A 65 0.66 2.97 7.82
N GLU A 66 0.69 1.64 8.02
CA GLU A 66 1.94 0.89 8.25
C GLU A 66 2.88 0.85 7.04
N ARG A 67 2.35 1.03 5.82
CA ARG A 67 3.19 1.19 4.62
C ARG A 67 3.86 2.56 4.55
N ARG A 68 3.19 3.61 5.03
CA ARG A 68 3.71 4.98 5.04
C ARG A 68 4.64 5.23 6.22
N SER A 69 4.21 4.79 7.40
CA SER A 69 4.93 4.95 8.66
C SER A 69 5.04 3.61 9.39
N PRO A 70 5.99 2.75 8.95
CA PRO A 70 6.36 1.53 9.63
C PRO A 70 6.43 1.65 11.16
N GLY A 71 5.61 0.86 11.86
CA GLY A 71 5.65 0.68 13.31
C GLY A 71 4.86 1.73 14.09
N ALA A 72 4.30 2.75 13.45
CA ALA A 72 3.51 3.78 14.14
C ALA A 72 2.24 3.20 14.76
N PHE A 73 1.54 2.28 14.09
CA PHE A 73 0.38 1.62 14.68
C PHE A 73 0.80 0.72 15.85
N LEU A 74 1.91 -0.01 15.70
CA LEU A 74 2.44 -0.87 16.76
C LEU A 74 2.81 -0.08 18.02
N ALA A 75 3.36 1.13 17.85
CA ALA A 75 3.73 2.01 18.95
C ALA A 75 2.52 2.66 19.64
N ALA A 76 1.44 2.93 18.91
CA ALA A 76 0.21 3.53 19.45
C ALA A 76 -0.75 2.49 20.07
N CYS A 77 -0.68 1.24 19.63
CA CYS A 77 -1.59 0.20 20.08
C CYS A 77 -1.21 -0.32 21.48
N GLU A 78 -2.20 -0.42 22.38
CA GLU A 78 -1.99 -0.99 23.71
C GLU A 78 -1.45 -2.44 23.59
N PRO A 79 -0.42 -2.83 24.36
CA PRO A 79 0.25 -4.12 24.19
C PRO A 79 -0.67 -5.36 24.28
N GLY A 80 -1.66 -5.35 25.16
CA GLY A 80 -2.66 -6.41 25.28
C GLY A 80 -3.54 -6.52 24.04
N VAL A 81 -4.11 -5.41 23.59
CA VAL A 81 -4.89 -5.31 22.35
C VAL A 81 -4.06 -5.74 21.14
N LEU A 82 -2.82 -5.26 21.04
CA LEU A 82 -1.90 -5.62 19.97
C LEU A 82 -1.64 -7.12 19.93
N ARG A 83 -1.47 -7.76 21.10
CA ARG A 83 -1.27 -9.21 21.18
C ARG A 83 -2.49 -9.98 20.68
N VAL A 84 -3.69 -9.58 21.10
CA VAL A 84 -4.95 -10.23 20.66
C VAL A 84 -5.15 -10.05 19.16
N LEU A 85 -4.95 -8.84 18.63
CA LEU A 85 -5.04 -8.58 17.20
C LEU A 85 -3.99 -9.38 16.42
N ALA A 86 -2.74 -9.38 16.89
CA ALA A 86 -1.65 -10.10 16.24
C ALA A 86 -1.91 -11.61 16.18
N GLU A 87 -2.47 -12.20 17.24
CA GLU A 87 -2.87 -13.61 17.25
C GLU A 87 -3.99 -13.89 16.25
N ALA A 88 -5.03 -13.04 16.22
CA ALA A 88 -6.14 -13.18 15.27
C ALA A 88 -5.70 -13.01 13.81
N VAL A 89 -4.84 -12.04 13.50
CA VAL A 89 -4.30 -11.84 12.14
C VAL A 89 -3.38 -12.98 11.72
N VAL A 90 -2.52 -13.46 12.61
CA VAL A 90 -1.60 -14.58 12.29
C VAL A 90 -2.36 -15.90 12.10
N GLY A 91 -3.50 -16.07 12.77
CA GLY A 91 -4.38 -17.23 12.63
C GLY A 91 -5.40 -17.14 11.50
N SER A 92 -5.43 -16.05 10.73
CA SER A 92 -6.43 -15.84 9.68
C SER A 92 -6.14 -16.69 8.44
N ASP A 93 -7.17 -17.08 7.70
CA ASP A 93 -6.97 -17.86 6.47
C ASP A 93 -6.26 -17.01 5.39
N ALA A 94 -6.51 -15.70 5.39
CA ALA A 94 -5.88 -14.76 4.45
C ALA A 94 -4.34 -14.70 4.52
N VAL A 95 -3.72 -15.13 5.62
CA VAL A 95 -2.25 -15.14 5.75
C VAL A 95 -1.60 -16.49 5.46
N PHE A 96 -2.41 -17.49 5.07
CA PHE A 96 -1.91 -18.81 4.70
C PHE A 96 -0.86 -18.70 3.59
N GLY A 97 0.29 -19.35 3.78
CA GLY A 97 1.41 -19.33 2.83
C GLY A 97 2.24 -18.05 2.82
N LEU A 98 1.87 -17.00 3.57
CA LEU A 98 2.61 -15.73 3.57
C LEU A 98 3.86 -15.70 4.47
N PHE A 99 4.12 -16.77 5.23
CA PHE A 99 5.29 -16.89 6.12
C PHE A 99 6.56 -17.40 5.44
N ALA A 100 6.58 -17.54 4.11
CA ALA A 100 7.77 -17.92 3.36
C ALA A 100 8.90 -16.91 3.59
N GLY A 101 10.02 -17.34 4.20
CA GLY A 101 11.16 -16.47 4.53
C GLY A 101 11.19 -15.96 5.97
N TYR A 102 10.16 -16.22 6.79
CA TYR A 102 10.08 -15.75 8.19
C TYR A 102 11.28 -16.16 9.06
N ALA A 103 11.82 -17.37 8.85
CA ALA A 103 12.95 -17.90 9.61
C ALA A 103 14.26 -17.13 9.35
N ALA A 104 14.43 -16.57 8.15
CA ALA A 104 15.62 -15.83 7.75
C ALA A 104 15.49 -14.31 8.00
N TRP A 105 14.29 -13.83 8.33
CA TRP A 105 14.05 -12.41 8.57
C TRP A 105 14.74 -11.93 9.85
N ASP A 106 15.48 -10.83 9.75
CA ASP A 106 16.26 -10.22 10.84
C ASP A 106 15.40 -9.53 11.92
N GLY A 107 14.15 -9.21 11.61
CA GLY A 107 13.22 -8.54 12.52
C GLY A 107 13.34 -7.02 12.55
N ALA A 108 14.12 -6.43 11.64
CA ALA A 108 14.27 -4.98 11.54
C ALA A 108 13.06 -4.34 10.84
N ASP A 109 12.58 -3.22 11.37
CA ASP A 109 11.60 -2.37 10.68
C ASP A 109 12.36 -1.38 9.77
N PRO A 110 11.87 -1.13 8.55
CA PRO A 110 12.44 -0.10 7.69
C PRO A 110 12.20 1.29 8.31
N ALA A 111 13.11 2.22 8.03
CA ALA A 111 12.91 3.61 8.41
C ALA A 111 11.61 4.14 7.79
N PRO A 112 10.91 5.06 8.46
CA PRO A 112 9.77 5.76 7.86
C PRO A 112 10.16 6.36 6.52
N ALA A 113 9.26 6.31 5.55
CA ALA A 113 9.46 7.08 4.33
C ALA A 113 9.58 8.56 4.74
N ASP A 114 10.64 9.24 4.32
CA ASP A 114 10.76 10.67 4.50
C ASP A 114 9.48 11.29 3.91
N PRO A 115 8.71 12.08 4.67
CA PRO A 115 7.61 12.85 4.12
C PRO A 115 8.22 13.88 3.17
N GLY A 116 8.53 13.41 1.95
CA GLY A 116 9.00 14.24 0.87
C GLY A 116 8.03 15.40 0.79
N VAL A 117 8.56 16.59 1.05
CA VAL A 117 7.89 17.85 0.81
C VAL A 117 7.23 17.69 -0.56
N ASP A 118 5.89 17.71 -0.59
CA ASP A 118 5.15 17.86 -1.83
C ASP A 118 5.56 19.22 -2.39
N GLN A 119 6.67 19.22 -3.12
CA GLN A 119 7.09 20.31 -3.97
C GLN A 119 6.10 20.31 -5.12
N GLY A 120 4.91 20.85 -4.86
CA GLY A 120 4.03 21.38 -5.88
C GLY A 120 4.88 22.25 -6.81
N GLY A 121 5.26 21.70 -7.95
CA GLY A 121 6.02 22.38 -8.98
C GLY A 121 7.46 22.76 -8.63
N ALA A 122 8.32 21.80 -8.28
CA ALA A 122 9.76 22.04 -8.45
C ALA A 122 10.11 22.06 -9.95
N ARG A 123 10.30 23.26 -10.49
CA ARG A 123 10.84 23.52 -11.84
C ARG A 123 12.20 22.81 -11.93
N VAL A 124 12.31 21.83 -12.82
CA VAL A 124 13.57 21.15 -13.14
C VAL A 124 14.55 22.19 -13.67
N ILE A 125 15.45 22.67 -12.81
CA ILE A 125 16.68 23.37 -13.21
C ILE A 125 17.80 22.35 -13.01
N GLY A 126 17.98 21.53 -14.04
CA GLY A 126 19.01 20.49 -14.05
C GLY A 126 18.80 19.62 -15.27
N THR A 127 19.76 19.64 -16.18
CA THR A 127 19.83 18.85 -17.41
C THR A 127 19.85 17.36 -17.10
N GLN A 128 18.67 16.81 -16.82
CA GLN A 128 18.42 15.37 -16.87
C GLN A 128 17.81 15.09 -18.25
N PRO A 129 18.44 14.26 -19.09
CA PRO A 129 17.87 13.93 -20.39
C PRO A 129 16.52 13.24 -20.18
N ASP A 130 15.48 13.82 -20.79
CA ASP A 130 14.11 13.36 -20.71
C ASP A 130 14.02 11.96 -21.35
N PRO A 131 13.74 10.88 -20.58
CA PRO A 131 13.58 9.54 -21.14
C PRO A 131 12.36 9.46 -22.08
N ALA A 132 11.44 10.43 -22.05
CA ALA A 132 10.31 10.52 -22.98
C ALA A 132 10.69 11.17 -24.33
N ALA A 133 11.86 11.82 -24.44
CA ALA A 133 12.32 12.38 -25.71
C ALA A 133 12.69 11.28 -26.72
N GLU A 134 13.32 10.19 -26.25
CA GLU A 134 13.66 9.04 -27.10
C GLU A 134 12.40 8.30 -27.59
N ALA A 135 11.38 8.16 -26.74
CA ALA A 135 10.11 7.54 -27.10
C ALA A 135 9.33 8.34 -28.18
N LYS A 136 9.39 9.68 -28.13
CA LYS A 136 8.79 10.55 -29.15
C LYS A 136 9.56 10.53 -30.47
N ALA A 137 10.89 10.41 -30.43
CA ALA A 137 11.71 10.32 -31.63
C ALA A 137 11.42 9.03 -32.42
N PHE A 138 11.21 7.91 -31.73
CA PHE A 138 10.84 6.63 -32.37
C PHE A 138 9.47 6.68 -33.05
N ALA A 139 8.48 7.33 -32.42
CA ALA A 139 7.12 7.45 -32.99
C ALA A 139 7.05 8.37 -34.22
N THR A 140 7.94 9.35 -34.32
CA THR A 140 7.94 10.33 -35.43
C THR A 140 8.67 9.81 -36.68
N GLY A 141 9.49 8.77 -36.55
CA GLY A 141 10.30 8.21 -37.65
C GLY A 141 9.58 7.21 -38.57
N HIS A 142 8.42 6.67 -38.19
CA HIS A 142 7.73 5.60 -38.93
C HIS A 142 6.38 6.03 -39.55
N GLY A 143 6.25 7.30 -39.93
CA GLY A 143 5.04 7.85 -40.56
C GLY A 143 5.30 8.51 -41.91
N SER A 144 5.97 7.85 -42.87
CA SER A 144 6.09 8.39 -44.23
C SER A 144 6.18 7.31 -45.31
N SER A 145 5.05 6.72 -45.64
CA SER A 145 4.74 6.25 -47.00
C SER A 145 3.24 6.19 -47.19
N ILE A 146 2.59 7.36 -47.23
CA ILE A 146 1.25 7.51 -47.81
C ILE A 146 1.45 7.74 -49.31
N LEU A 147 1.11 6.74 -50.13
CA LEU A 147 0.98 6.88 -51.58
C LEU A 147 -0.22 7.82 -51.87
N PRO A 148 -0.07 8.87 -52.69
CA PRO A 148 -1.17 9.76 -53.03
C PRO A 148 -2.04 9.14 -54.13
N TRP A 149 -3.29 8.80 -53.79
CA TRP A 149 -4.36 8.58 -54.76
C TRP A 149 -4.93 9.93 -55.21
N GLY A 150 -4.49 10.42 -56.37
CA GLY A 150 -5.29 11.27 -57.28
C GLY A 150 -5.54 10.42 -58.54
N GLY A 151 -6.67 10.42 -59.23
CA GLY A 151 -7.68 11.46 -59.46
C GLY A 151 -8.04 11.40 -60.96
N ALA A 152 -9.27 10.96 -61.26
CA ALA A 152 -10.10 11.19 -62.45
C ALA A 152 -9.52 11.18 -63.90
N GLY A 153 -10.17 10.39 -64.80
CA GLY A 153 -10.71 10.93 -66.07
C GLY A 153 -10.11 10.50 -67.43
N ALA A 154 -10.87 9.65 -68.14
CA ALA A 154 -11.22 9.65 -69.60
C ALA A 154 -10.19 9.55 -70.76
N GLY A 155 -10.54 8.70 -71.74
CA GLY A 155 -10.01 8.59 -73.13
C GLY A 155 -9.43 7.19 -73.40
N TYR A 156 -9.89 6.35 -74.34
CA TYR A 156 -10.55 6.52 -75.63
C TYR A 156 -11.63 5.44 -75.85
#